data_AF-A0A947M5I4-F1
#
_entry.id   AF-A0A947M5I4-F1
#
_cell.length_a   1.000
_cell.length_b   1.000
_cell.length_c   1.000
_cell.angle_alpha   90.00
_cell.angle_beta   90.00
_cell.angle_gamma   90.00
#
_symmetry.space_group_name_H-M   'P 1'
#
loop_
_entity.id
_entity.type
_entity.pdbx_description
1 polymer ?
#
loop_
_entity_poly.entity_id
_entity_poly.type
_entity_poly.pdbx_seq_one_letter_code
_entity_poly.pdbx_strand_id
1 'polypeptide(L)'
;MQSRLADQMFALSTQIDDGIAAGTPLEELSADLGLKLEKVGPVRADGSTSESTDGFKTFEADREQLLQTAFELNAEETSSVLEMKDGSFAVVRADNVTEKSYQPFDEVKADLAKVWMQDQREVLNKQRAEKALLRLQTGETTLDALATELKVKPRTLSMVRADTPEEPLNTASKTIFFEPESGAFALAPTDTGFVVGQVTKVTIPDVTKAKKEDLAMVRQNAIRSTQDEIFLMYLETLRVKYGVKINRNVLEQLYGQQANAEPTS
;
A
#
# COMPACT_ATOMS: atom_id res chain seq x y z
N MET A 1 31.73 -11.51 -41.39
CA MET A 1 30.31 -11.91 -41.51
C MET A 1 29.37 -11.04 -40.69
N GLN A 2 29.78 -10.51 -39.53
CA GLN A 2 28.92 -9.64 -38.69
C GLN A 2 28.51 -8.30 -39.35
N SER A 3 29.37 -7.62 -40.12
CA SER A 3 28.98 -6.32 -40.71
C SER A 3 27.88 -6.44 -41.78
N ARG A 4 27.88 -7.50 -42.61
CA ARG A 4 26.83 -7.70 -43.63
C ARG A 4 25.44 -7.91 -43.04
N LEU A 5 25.36 -8.55 -41.88
CA LEU A 5 24.07 -8.77 -41.19
C LEU A 5 23.55 -7.45 -40.61
N ALA A 6 24.43 -6.65 -40.01
CA ALA A 6 24.08 -5.32 -39.51
C ALA A 6 23.64 -4.38 -40.64
N ASP A 7 24.34 -4.38 -41.77
CA ASP A 7 23.99 -3.57 -42.96
C ASP A 7 22.61 -3.99 -43.53
N GLN A 8 22.30 -5.29 -43.52
CA GLN A 8 21.00 -5.82 -43.95
C GLN A 8 19.87 -5.47 -43.00
N MET A 9 20.11 -5.53 -41.67
CA MET A 9 19.10 -5.16 -40.68
C MET A 9 18.80 -3.66 -40.71
N PHE A 10 19.82 -2.82 -40.92
CA PHE A 10 19.63 -1.38 -41.09
C PHE A 10 18.84 -1.04 -42.37
N ALA A 11 19.14 -1.72 -43.48
CA ALA A 11 18.39 -1.56 -44.73
C ALA A 11 16.92 -1.99 -44.55
N LEU A 12 16.66 -3.08 -43.81
CA LEU A 12 15.31 -3.54 -43.50
C LEU A 12 14.56 -2.55 -42.60
N SER A 13 15.21 -2.00 -41.57
CA SER A 13 14.63 -0.93 -40.74
C SER A 13 14.22 0.27 -41.59
N THR A 14 15.08 0.69 -42.52
CA THR A 14 14.80 1.84 -43.41
C THR A 14 13.58 1.55 -44.29
N GLN A 15 13.47 0.33 -44.84
CA GLN A 15 12.29 -0.07 -45.63
C GLN A 15 11.00 -0.10 -44.83
N ILE A 16 11.08 -0.50 -43.56
CA ILE A 16 9.93 -0.48 -42.65
C ILE A 16 9.51 0.97 -42.38
N ASP A 17 10.45 1.86 -42.05
CA ASP A 17 10.18 3.28 -41.83
C ASP A 17 9.59 3.96 -43.07
N ASP A 18 10.15 3.71 -44.25
CA ASP A 18 9.65 4.24 -45.53
C ASP A 18 8.23 3.74 -45.82
N GLY A 19 7.96 2.45 -45.56
CA GLY A 19 6.64 1.85 -45.72
C GLY A 19 5.59 2.44 -44.79
N ILE A 20 5.95 2.67 -43.52
CA ILE A 20 5.09 3.32 -42.54
C ILE A 20 4.84 4.78 -42.93
N ALA A 21 5.89 5.50 -43.35
CA ALA A 21 5.78 6.89 -43.81
C ALA A 21 4.93 7.04 -45.09
N ALA A 22 4.90 6.02 -45.94
CA ALA A 22 4.03 5.95 -47.12
C ALA A 22 2.57 5.62 -46.76
N GLY A 23 2.27 5.24 -45.52
CA GLY A 23 0.94 4.85 -45.05
C GLY A 23 0.55 3.42 -45.42
N THR A 24 1.52 2.54 -45.74
CA THR A 24 1.25 1.14 -46.03
C THR A 24 0.80 0.41 -44.76
N PRO A 25 -0.28 -0.38 -44.79
CA PRO A 25 -0.72 -1.16 -43.63
C PRO A 25 0.37 -2.12 -43.13
N LEU A 26 0.51 -2.27 -41.81
CA LEU A 26 1.51 -3.16 -41.20
C LEU A 26 1.34 -4.62 -41.62
N GLU A 27 0.11 -5.03 -41.90
CA GLU A 27 -0.24 -6.35 -42.40
C GLU A 27 0.40 -6.62 -43.77
N GLU A 28 0.37 -5.62 -44.66
CA GLU A 28 0.96 -5.69 -46.00
C GLU A 28 2.49 -5.63 -45.92
N LEU A 29 3.04 -4.69 -45.14
CA LEU A 29 4.48 -4.61 -44.89
C LEU A 29 5.04 -5.89 -44.27
N SER A 30 4.31 -6.51 -43.35
CA SER A 30 4.74 -7.76 -42.71
C SER A 30 4.77 -8.92 -43.71
N ALA A 31 3.83 -8.98 -44.65
CA ALA A 31 3.80 -10.00 -45.68
C ALA A 31 4.92 -9.82 -46.70
N ASP A 32 5.15 -8.57 -47.13
CA ASP A 32 6.17 -8.23 -48.14
C ASP A 32 7.59 -8.43 -47.63
N LEU A 33 7.83 -8.10 -46.36
CA LEU A 33 9.16 -8.17 -45.72
C LEU A 33 9.36 -9.45 -44.90
N GLY A 34 8.36 -10.33 -44.82
CA GLY A 34 8.41 -11.58 -44.06
C GLY A 34 8.54 -11.39 -42.55
N LEU A 35 7.97 -10.30 -42.02
CA LEU A 35 8.03 -9.95 -40.60
C LEU A 35 6.92 -10.67 -39.81
N LYS A 36 7.18 -10.88 -38.52
CA LYS A 36 6.19 -11.46 -37.60
C LYS A 36 5.32 -10.35 -37.01
N LEU A 37 4.02 -10.39 -37.29
CA LEU A 37 3.04 -9.52 -36.65
C LEU A 37 2.43 -10.23 -35.43
N GLU A 38 2.58 -9.67 -34.23
CA GLU A 38 1.95 -10.16 -33.00
C GLU A 38 0.94 -9.14 -32.48
N LYS A 39 -0.31 -9.58 -32.29
CA LYS A 39 -1.35 -8.76 -31.69
C LYS A 39 -1.39 -9.00 -30.18
N VAL A 40 -1.17 -7.93 -29.41
CA VAL A 40 -1.23 -7.94 -27.95
C VAL A 40 -2.43 -7.09 -27.52
N GLY A 41 -3.40 -7.64 -26.79
CA GLY A 41 -4.46 -6.80 -26.24
C GLY A 41 -5.76 -7.50 -25.85
N PRO A 42 -6.63 -6.78 -25.11
CA PRO A 42 -6.41 -5.44 -24.54
C PRO A 42 -5.49 -5.48 -23.31
N VAL A 43 -4.62 -4.47 -23.18
CA VAL A 43 -3.62 -4.36 -22.09
C VAL A 43 -3.76 -3.05 -21.32
N ARG A 44 -3.42 -3.07 -20.04
CA ARG A 44 -3.37 -1.93 -19.12
C ARG A 44 -1.95 -1.35 -19.08
N ALA A 45 -1.80 -0.18 -18.46
CA ALA A 45 -0.52 0.53 -18.36
C ALA A 45 0.58 -0.27 -17.63
N ASP A 46 0.20 -1.24 -16.79
CA ASP A 46 1.12 -2.18 -16.13
C ASP A 46 1.48 -3.39 -17.02
N GLY A 47 0.95 -3.46 -18.24
CA GLY A 47 1.09 -4.57 -19.20
C GLY A 47 0.24 -5.80 -18.88
N SER A 48 -0.66 -5.72 -17.91
CA SER A 48 -1.64 -6.78 -17.64
C SER A 48 -2.83 -6.72 -18.60
N THR A 49 -3.37 -7.87 -18.97
CA THR A 49 -4.59 -7.94 -19.78
C THR A 49 -5.84 -7.77 -18.92
N SER A 50 -7.02 -7.71 -19.56
CA SER A 50 -8.31 -7.71 -18.86
C SER A 50 -8.52 -8.92 -17.93
N GLU A 51 -7.85 -10.05 -18.19
CA GLU A 51 -7.91 -11.26 -17.37
C GLU A 51 -6.79 -11.32 -16.30
N SER A 52 -6.09 -10.21 -16.06
CA SER A 52 -4.91 -10.14 -15.17
C SER A 52 -3.78 -11.10 -15.58
N THR A 53 -3.69 -11.45 -16.85
CA THR A 53 -2.55 -12.21 -17.41
C THR A 53 -1.49 -11.26 -17.95
N ASP A 54 -0.25 -11.73 -18.10
CA ASP A 54 0.81 -10.93 -18.67
C ASP A 54 0.72 -10.88 -20.20
N GLY A 55 0.36 -9.71 -20.74
CA GLY A 55 0.25 -9.49 -22.18
C GLY A 55 1.59 -9.37 -22.90
N PHE A 56 2.69 -9.09 -22.18
CA PHE A 56 4.02 -8.84 -22.74
C PHE A 56 5.01 -9.96 -22.44
N LYS A 57 4.52 -11.15 -22.08
CA LYS A 57 5.37 -12.30 -21.73
C LYS A 57 6.40 -12.66 -22.82
N THR A 58 6.04 -12.52 -24.10
CA THR A 58 6.95 -12.80 -25.24
C THR A 58 8.07 -11.74 -25.37
N PHE A 59 7.86 -10.55 -24.82
CA PHE A 59 8.75 -9.39 -24.94
C PHE A 59 9.26 -8.91 -23.56
N GLU A 60 9.44 -9.83 -22.61
CA GLU A 60 9.79 -9.51 -21.22
C GLU A 60 11.06 -8.66 -21.11
N ALA A 61 12.06 -8.90 -21.96
CA ALA A 61 13.31 -8.16 -21.97
C ALA A 61 13.12 -6.67 -22.29
N ASP A 62 12.19 -6.32 -23.19
CA ASP A 62 11.96 -4.98 -23.73
C ASP A 62 10.61 -4.39 -23.29
N ARG A 63 9.98 -5.04 -22.30
CA ARG A 63 8.64 -4.72 -21.78
C ARG A 63 8.44 -3.24 -21.52
N GLU A 64 9.36 -2.63 -20.78
CA GLU A 64 9.24 -1.24 -20.33
C GLU A 64 9.22 -0.27 -21.52
N GLN A 65 10.13 -0.45 -22.48
CA GLN A 65 10.25 0.39 -23.67
C GLN A 65 9.03 0.23 -24.60
N LEU A 66 8.58 -1.01 -24.81
CA LEU A 66 7.42 -1.30 -25.66
C LEU A 66 6.12 -0.78 -25.03
N LEU A 67 5.93 -0.96 -23.72
CA LEU A 67 4.77 -0.43 -23.01
C LEU A 67 4.75 1.09 -23.02
N GLN A 68 5.87 1.73 -22.70
CA GLN A 68 5.96 3.19 -22.71
C GLN A 68 5.59 3.73 -24.10
N THR A 69 6.21 3.19 -25.15
CA THR A 69 5.91 3.61 -26.53
C THR A 69 4.44 3.37 -26.88
N ALA A 70 3.89 2.19 -26.57
CA ALA A 70 2.50 1.86 -26.87
C ALA A 70 1.49 2.82 -26.21
N PHE A 71 1.77 3.28 -24.99
CA PHE A 71 0.90 4.19 -24.23
C PHE A 71 1.11 5.68 -24.58
N GLU A 72 2.14 6.02 -25.33
CA GLU A 72 2.36 7.37 -25.89
C GLU A 72 1.64 7.57 -27.23
N LEU A 73 1.26 6.48 -27.92
CA LEU A 73 0.59 6.50 -29.22
C LEU A 73 -0.91 6.80 -29.11
N ASN A 74 -1.43 7.55 -30.08
CA ASN A 74 -2.87 7.71 -30.30
C ASN A 74 -3.46 6.47 -31.01
N ALA A 75 -4.79 6.36 -31.03
CA ALA A 75 -5.45 5.29 -31.76
C ALA A 75 -5.09 5.34 -33.26
N GLU A 76 -4.78 4.17 -33.81
CA GLU A 76 -4.27 3.94 -35.16
C GLU A 76 -2.88 4.54 -35.46
N GLU A 77 -2.22 5.11 -34.44
CA GLU A 77 -0.85 5.62 -34.59
C GLU A 77 0.18 4.49 -34.48
N THR A 78 1.24 4.62 -35.28
CA THR A 78 2.37 3.68 -35.34
C THR A 78 3.64 4.39 -34.87
N SER A 79 4.45 3.72 -34.05
CA SER A 79 5.72 4.23 -33.56
C SER A 79 6.78 4.27 -34.66
N SER A 80 7.84 5.04 -34.43
CA SER A 80 9.11 4.82 -35.12
C SER A 80 9.70 3.44 -34.79
N VAL A 81 10.65 2.98 -35.60
CA VAL A 81 11.39 1.74 -35.31
C VAL A 81 12.15 1.86 -33.99
N LEU A 82 11.97 0.84 -33.14
CA LEU A 82 12.63 0.68 -31.84
C LEU A 82 13.71 -0.39 -31.97
N GLU A 83 14.89 -0.15 -31.40
CA GLU A 83 15.93 -1.17 -31.22
C GLU A 83 15.69 -1.90 -29.89
N MET A 84 15.61 -3.23 -29.95
CA MET A 84 15.45 -4.13 -28.80
C MET A 84 16.81 -4.54 -28.24
N LYS A 85 16.84 -5.03 -26.99
CA LYS A 85 18.08 -5.41 -26.29
C LYS A 85 18.87 -6.53 -26.96
N ASP A 86 18.22 -7.36 -27.76
CA ASP A 86 18.87 -8.42 -28.54
C ASP A 86 19.46 -7.92 -29.87
N GLY A 87 19.34 -6.62 -30.16
CA GLY A 87 19.81 -5.96 -31.38
C GLY A 87 18.85 -6.09 -32.56
N SER A 88 17.65 -6.63 -32.36
CA SER A 88 16.59 -6.65 -33.37
C SER A 88 15.71 -5.41 -33.29
N PHE A 89 14.85 -5.23 -34.29
CA PHE A 89 14.02 -4.03 -34.43
C PHE A 89 12.54 -4.37 -34.27
N ALA A 90 11.78 -3.47 -33.64
CA ALA A 90 10.35 -3.58 -33.42
C ALA A 90 9.62 -2.30 -33.80
N VAL A 91 8.37 -2.44 -34.22
CA VAL A 91 7.44 -1.33 -34.46
C VAL A 91 6.15 -1.65 -33.72
N VAL A 92 5.57 -0.64 -33.05
CA VAL A 92 4.35 -0.77 -32.27
C VAL A 92 3.25 0.08 -32.89
N ARG A 93 2.05 -0.46 -33.02
CA ARG A 93 0.84 0.28 -33.40
C ARG A 93 -0.21 0.17 -32.31
N ALA A 94 -0.81 1.28 -31.92
CA ALA A 94 -1.94 1.29 -31.02
C ALA A 94 -3.23 1.14 -31.83
N ASP A 95 -3.75 -0.09 -31.98
CA ASP A 95 -4.99 -0.34 -32.74
C ASP A 95 -6.20 0.44 -32.18
N ASN A 96 -6.30 0.58 -30.85
CA ASN A 96 -7.39 1.30 -30.18
C ASN A 96 -6.93 1.75 -28.78
N VAL A 97 -7.32 2.97 -28.38
CA VAL A 97 -7.07 3.52 -27.04
C VAL A 97 -8.39 3.57 -26.28
N THR A 98 -8.50 2.79 -25.20
CA THR A 98 -9.64 2.86 -24.29
C THR A 98 -9.39 3.93 -23.24
N GLU A 99 -10.19 5.00 -23.25
CA GLU A 99 -10.10 6.06 -22.24
C GLU A 99 -10.35 5.52 -20.83
N LYS A 100 -9.68 6.13 -19.84
CA LYS A 100 -9.94 5.84 -18.44
C LYS A 100 -11.36 6.28 -18.08
N SER A 101 -12.25 5.30 -17.97
CA SER A 101 -13.61 5.53 -17.48
C SER A 101 -13.75 5.09 -16.02
N TYR A 102 -14.53 5.84 -15.25
CA TYR A 102 -14.98 5.39 -13.94
C TYR A 102 -16.12 4.40 -14.11
N GLN A 103 -16.24 3.45 -13.18
CA GLN A 103 -17.42 2.59 -13.14
C GLN A 103 -18.67 3.46 -12.95
N PRO A 104 -19.73 3.26 -13.76
CA PRO A 104 -21.00 3.98 -13.61
C PRO A 104 -21.53 3.90 -12.18
N PHE A 105 -22.12 4.98 -11.68
CA PHE A 105 -22.67 5.02 -10.31
C PHE A 105 -23.64 3.85 -10.06
N ASP A 106 -24.47 3.50 -11.05
CA ASP A 106 -25.44 2.40 -10.92
C ASP A 106 -24.78 1.04 -10.67
N GLU A 107 -23.56 0.82 -11.18
CA GLU A 107 -22.80 -0.42 -10.96
C GLU A 107 -22.18 -0.47 -9.56
N VAL A 108 -21.70 0.67 -9.06
CA VAL A 108 -21.02 0.75 -7.75
C VAL A 108 -21.94 1.14 -6.59
N LYS A 109 -23.19 1.50 -6.87
CA LYS A 109 -24.15 2.00 -5.88
C LYS A 109 -24.33 1.06 -4.70
N ALA A 110 -24.41 -0.24 -4.95
CA ALA A 110 -24.62 -1.24 -3.90
C ALA A 110 -23.42 -1.32 -2.95
N ASP A 111 -22.19 -1.23 -3.48
CA ASP A 111 -20.99 -1.30 -2.66
C ASP A 111 -20.72 0.01 -1.94
N LEU A 112 -20.93 1.15 -2.61
CA LEU A 112 -20.86 2.45 -1.96
C LEU A 112 -21.88 2.58 -0.83
N ALA A 113 -23.10 2.07 -1.01
CA ALA A 113 -24.11 2.07 0.03
C ALA A 113 -23.68 1.25 1.27
N LYS A 114 -23.00 0.12 1.08
CA LYS A 114 -22.48 -0.67 2.21
C LYS A 114 -21.41 0.09 3.00
N VAL A 115 -20.46 0.71 2.29
CA VAL A 115 -19.40 1.52 2.88
C VAL A 115 -20.00 2.71 3.63
N TRP A 116 -20.88 3.47 2.97
CA TRP A 116 -21.55 4.61 3.59
C TRP A 116 -22.36 4.20 4.84
N MET A 117 -23.09 3.09 4.78
CA MET A 117 -23.81 2.59 5.95
C MET A 117 -22.87 2.21 7.09
N GLN A 118 -21.67 1.68 6.80
CA GLN A 118 -20.66 1.42 7.82
C GLN A 118 -20.17 2.72 8.46
N ASP A 119 -19.79 3.70 7.66
CA ASP A 119 -19.32 5.00 8.15
C ASP A 119 -20.38 5.68 9.02
N GLN A 120 -21.65 5.68 8.58
CA GLN A 120 -22.74 6.24 9.36
C GLN A 120 -22.96 5.51 10.69
N ARG A 121 -22.81 4.17 10.72
CA ARG A 121 -22.88 3.41 11.98
C ARG A 121 -21.73 3.79 12.92
N GLU A 122 -20.53 3.96 12.41
CA GLU A 122 -19.36 4.36 13.22
C GLU A 122 -19.55 5.75 13.83
N VAL A 123 -20.00 6.73 13.03
CA VAL A 123 -20.31 8.09 13.50
C VAL A 123 -21.38 8.07 14.60
N LEU A 124 -22.49 7.35 14.37
CA LEU A 124 -23.58 7.26 15.35
C LEU A 124 -23.15 6.53 16.62
N ASN A 125 -22.34 5.48 16.51
CA ASN A 125 -21.81 4.75 17.67
C ASN A 125 -20.87 5.62 18.49
N LYS A 126 -20.01 6.42 17.85
CA LYS A 126 -19.13 7.38 18.51
C LYS A 126 -19.95 8.40 19.31
N GLN A 127 -20.94 9.03 18.68
CA GLN A 127 -21.81 10.01 19.35
C GLN A 127 -22.56 9.41 20.55
N ARG A 128 -23.07 8.18 20.41
CA ARG A 128 -23.73 7.48 21.53
C ARG A 128 -22.76 7.22 22.68
N ALA A 129 -21.53 6.80 22.37
CA ALA A 129 -20.52 6.50 23.36
C ALA A 129 -20.00 7.76 24.08
N GLU A 130 -19.82 8.88 23.35
CA GLU A 130 -19.50 10.19 23.93
C GLU A 130 -20.60 10.70 24.85
N LYS A 131 -21.87 10.57 24.44
CA LYS A 131 -23.01 10.94 25.29
C LYS A 131 -23.07 10.07 26.55
N ALA A 132 -22.80 8.77 26.44
CA ALA A 132 -22.74 7.86 27.58
C ALA A 132 -21.62 8.25 28.55
N LEU A 133 -20.43 8.58 28.04
CA LEU A 133 -19.31 9.06 28.86
C LEU A 133 -19.68 10.34 29.62
N LEU A 134 -20.29 11.32 28.96
CA LEU A 134 -20.70 12.57 29.59
C LEU A 134 -21.72 12.34 30.72
N ARG A 135 -22.71 11.46 30.51
CA ARG A 135 -23.71 11.11 31.54
C ARG A 135 -23.07 10.43 32.76
N LEU A 136 -22.03 9.63 32.55
CA LEU A 136 -21.24 9.03 33.64
C LEU A 136 -20.42 10.07 34.41
N GLN A 137 -19.71 10.95 33.69
CA GLN A 137 -18.87 11.98 34.28
C GLN A 137 -19.67 13.02 35.07
N THR A 138 -20.88 13.34 34.63
CA THR A 138 -21.80 14.26 35.32
C THR A 138 -22.58 13.60 36.47
N GLY A 139 -22.50 12.28 36.61
CA GLY A 139 -23.24 11.51 37.62
C GLY A 139 -24.74 11.38 37.34
N GLU A 140 -25.20 11.70 36.12
CA GLU A 140 -26.60 11.52 35.70
C GLU A 140 -27.01 10.04 35.72
N THR A 141 -26.06 9.13 35.49
CA THR A 141 -26.30 7.69 35.41
C THR A 141 -25.11 6.90 35.95
N THR A 142 -25.30 5.59 36.14
CA THR A 142 -24.24 4.64 36.51
C THR A 142 -23.91 3.71 35.35
N LEU A 143 -22.76 3.05 35.43
CA LEU A 143 -22.32 2.11 34.39
C LEU A 143 -23.30 0.93 34.26
N ASP A 144 -23.85 0.43 35.37
CA ASP A 144 -24.87 -0.63 35.38
C ASP A 144 -26.20 -0.20 34.75
N ALA A 145 -26.62 1.04 35.01
CA ALA A 145 -27.84 1.60 34.42
C ALA A 145 -27.69 1.76 32.89
N LEU A 146 -26.56 2.30 32.43
CA LEU A 146 -26.24 2.38 31.00
C LEU A 146 -26.13 1.00 30.35
N ALA A 147 -25.51 0.03 31.02
CA ALA A 147 -25.42 -1.33 30.52
C ALA A 147 -26.80 -1.95 30.31
N THR A 148 -27.72 -1.71 31.25
CA THR A 148 -29.13 -2.14 31.15
C THR A 148 -29.87 -1.42 30.02
N GLU A 149 -29.72 -0.10 29.90
CA GLU A 149 -30.32 0.74 28.84
C GLU A 149 -29.89 0.26 27.44
N LEU A 150 -28.59 0.00 27.28
CA LEU A 150 -27.98 -0.43 26.03
C LEU A 150 -28.08 -1.95 25.79
N LYS A 151 -28.65 -2.71 26.74
CA LYS A 151 -28.75 -4.18 26.72
C LYS A 151 -27.40 -4.87 26.51
N VAL A 152 -26.34 -4.31 27.10
CA VAL A 152 -24.99 -4.87 27.08
C VAL A 152 -24.64 -5.43 28.45
N LYS A 153 -23.76 -6.44 28.48
CA LYS A 153 -23.25 -6.99 29.74
C LYS A 153 -21.96 -6.26 30.12
N PRO A 154 -21.87 -5.65 31.32
CA PRO A 154 -20.62 -5.06 31.77
C PRO A 154 -19.58 -6.15 31.97
N ARG A 155 -18.31 -5.81 31.70
CA ARG A 155 -17.16 -6.69 31.91
C ARG A 155 -16.16 -5.98 32.81
N THR A 156 -15.54 -6.74 33.71
CA THR A 156 -14.40 -6.28 34.50
C THR A 156 -13.15 -6.90 33.91
N LEU A 157 -12.24 -6.06 33.44
CA LEU A 157 -10.96 -6.49 32.86
C LEU A 157 -9.82 -6.02 33.75
N SER A 158 -8.80 -6.86 33.89
CA SER A 158 -7.53 -6.50 34.53
C SER A 158 -6.46 -6.43 33.45
N MET A 159 -5.69 -5.34 33.43
CA MET A 159 -4.71 -5.08 32.37
C MET A 159 -3.33 -4.86 32.96
N VAL A 160 -2.31 -5.42 32.31
CA VAL A 160 -0.89 -5.15 32.57
C VAL A 160 -0.28 -4.53 31.32
N ARG A 161 0.56 -3.50 31.45
CA ARG A 161 1.11 -2.77 30.28
C ARG A 161 1.86 -3.67 29.29
N ALA A 162 2.55 -4.70 29.77
CA ALA A 162 3.35 -5.61 28.95
C ALA A 162 2.54 -6.67 28.19
N ASP A 163 1.31 -6.96 28.62
CA ASP A 163 0.51 -8.05 28.05
C ASP A 163 -0.16 -7.63 26.75
N THR A 164 -0.66 -8.61 25.99
CA THR A 164 -1.61 -8.34 24.91
C THR A 164 -2.96 -7.89 25.49
N PRO A 165 -3.68 -6.98 24.82
CA PRO A 165 -5.05 -6.64 25.20
C PRO A 165 -5.99 -7.84 24.99
N GLU A 166 -6.95 -8.03 25.89
CA GLU A 166 -8.03 -9.03 25.74
C GLU A 166 -9.25 -8.40 25.07
N GLU A 167 -9.99 -9.17 24.27
CA GLU A 167 -11.22 -8.68 23.65
C GLU A 167 -12.27 -8.20 24.67
N PRO A 168 -12.94 -7.06 24.42
CA PRO A 168 -12.99 -6.34 23.15
C PRO A 168 -11.90 -5.26 22.99
N LEU A 169 -10.92 -5.18 23.89
CA LEU A 169 -9.88 -4.15 23.83
C LEU A 169 -8.83 -4.51 22.78
N ASN A 170 -8.27 -3.48 22.17
CA ASN A 170 -7.11 -3.51 21.29
C ASN A 170 -6.00 -2.62 21.89
N THR A 171 -4.86 -2.51 21.21
CA THR A 171 -3.69 -1.79 21.73
C THR A 171 -3.97 -0.31 21.98
N ALA A 172 -4.76 0.32 21.10
CA ALA A 172 -5.14 1.72 21.22
C ALA A 172 -6.06 1.94 22.44
N SER A 173 -7.10 1.11 22.59
CA SER A 173 -8.03 1.24 23.72
C SER A 173 -7.37 0.92 25.06
N LYS A 174 -6.51 -0.09 25.11
CA LYS A 174 -5.72 -0.39 26.31
C LYS A 174 -4.89 0.82 26.74
N THR A 175 -4.21 1.48 25.80
CA THR A 175 -3.42 2.69 26.07
C THR A 175 -4.28 3.79 26.69
N ILE A 176 -5.44 4.08 26.10
CA ILE A 176 -6.37 5.10 26.59
C ILE A 176 -6.83 4.81 28.03
N PHE A 177 -7.15 3.55 28.37
CA PHE A 177 -7.56 3.19 29.73
C PHE A 177 -6.41 3.20 30.77
N PHE A 178 -5.15 3.33 30.33
CA PHE A 178 -3.98 3.44 31.22
C PHE A 178 -3.56 4.89 31.54
N GLU A 179 -4.18 5.88 30.90
CA GLU A 179 -3.93 7.30 31.13
C GLU A 179 -4.66 7.88 32.35
N PRO A 180 -5.97 7.63 32.56
CA PRO A 180 -6.72 8.29 33.62
C PRO A 180 -6.48 7.67 35.00
N GLU A 181 -6.77 8.44 36.05
CA GLU A 181 -6.63 8.02 37.44
C GLU A 181 -7.72 7.04 37.89
N SER A 182 -7.51 6.40 39.04
CA SER A 182 -8.51 5.55 39.67
C SER A 182 -9.79 6.34 39.97
N GLY A 183 -10.93 5.80 39.54
CA GLY A 183 -12.26 6.37 39.67
C GLY A 183 -12.76 7.08 38.40
N ALA A 184 -11.87 7.45 37.48
CA ALA A 184 -12.22 8.17 36.27
C ALA A 184 -12.85 7.26 35.20
N PHE A 185 -13.70 7.86 34.37
CA PHE A 185 -14.31 7.21 33.21
C PHE A 185 -13.53 7.54 31.94
N ALA A 186 -13.42 6.58 31.04
CA ALA A 186 -12.81 6.77 29.73
C ALA A 186 -13.62 6.09 28.62
N LEU A 187 -13.46 6.63 27.41
CA LEU A 187 -14.02 6.14 26.16
C LEU A 187 -12.86 5.73 25.26
N ALA A 188 -12.92 4.55 24.68
CA ALA A 188 -11.90 4.07 23.78
C ALA A 188 -12.47 3.33 22.56
N PRO A 189 -11.87 3.49 21.36
CA PRO A 189 -12.27 2.76 20.16
C PRO A 189 -11.78 1.31 20.20
N THR A 190 -12.56 0.41 19.61
CA THR A 190 -12.25 -1.01 19.41
C THR A 190 -12.48 -1.38 17.94
N ASP A 191 -12.11 -2.60 17.55
CA ASP A 191 -12.24 -3.06 16.17
C ASP A 191 -13.69 -3.15 15.68
N THR A 192 -14.66 -3.17 16.61
CA THR A 192 -16.09 -3.32 16.34
C THR A 192 -16.92 -2.12 16.81
N GLY A 193 -16.30 -1.08 17.39
CA GLY A 193 -17.01 0.09 17.89
C GLY A 193 -16.26 0.83 19.00
N PHE A 194 -16.94 1.04 20.14
CA PHE A 194 -16.42 1.81 21.26
C PHE A 194 -16.74 1.14 22.59
N VAL A 195 -15.83 1.29 23.55
CA VAL A 195 -16.00 0.84 24.93
C VAL A 195 -15.93 2.04 25.86
N VAL A 196 -16.89 2.14 26.77
CA VAL A 196 -16.89 3.09 27.88
C VAL A 196 -16.69 2.31 29.17
N GLY A 197 -15.72 2.73 29.99
CA GLY A 197 -15.35 2.01 31.21
C GLY A 197 -14.92 2.95 32.32
N GLN A 198 -14.96 2.45 33.55
CA GLN A 198 -14.42 3.12 34.73
C GLN A 198 -13.12 2.44 35.14
N VAL A 199 -12.07 3.22 35.39
CA VAL A 199 -10.83 2.71 35.98
C VAL A 199 -11.07 2.49 37.47
N THR A 200 -11.24 1.24 37.90
CA THR A 200 -11.56 0.94 39.31
C THR A 200 -10.35 0.99 40.23
N LYS A 201 -9.17 0.60 39.72
CA LYS A 201 -7.92 0.55 40.48
C LYS A 201 -6.71 0.64 39.56
N VAL A 202 -5.76 1.49 39.92
CA VAL A 202 -4.42 1.54 39.30
C VAL A 202 -3.41 0.99 40.31
N THR A 203 -2.57 0.04 39.89
CA THR A 203 -1.50 -0.52 40.73
C THR A 203 -0.16 -0.30 40.04
N ILE A 204 0.73 0.44 40.71
CA ILE A 204 2.13 0.56 40.28
C ILE A 204 2.93 -0.51 41.02
N PRO A 205 3.61 -1.44 40.33
CA PRO A 205 4.41 -2.45 40.98
C PRO A 205 5.52 -1.83 41.83
N ASP A 206 5.66 -2.32 43.06
CA ASP A 206 6.80 -1.98 43.92
C ASP A 206 8.05 -2.70 43.39
N VAL A 207 8.95 -1.93 42.77
CA VAL A 207 10.20 -2.45 42.19
C VAL A 207 11.09 -3.16 43.22
N THR A 208 10.94 -2.85 44.51
CA THR A 208 11.71 -3.50 45.59
C THR A 208 11.17 -4.89 45.94
N LYS A 209 9.95 -5.21 45.51
CA LYS A 209 9.28 -6.51 45.71
C LYS A 209 9.07 -7.28 44.41
N ALA A 210 9.66 -6.82 43.31
CA ALA A 210 9.54 -7.46 42.01
C ALA A 210 10.04 -8.91 42.06
N LYS A 211 9.26 -9.84 41.51
CA LYS A 211 9.63 -11.25 41.43
C LYS A 211 10.83 -11.43 40.50
N LYS A 212 11.64 -12.46 40.73
CA LYS A 212 12.83 -12.72 39.90
C LYS A 212 12.45 -12.95 38.43
N GLU A 213 11.29 -13.54 38.18
CA GLU A 213 10.76 -13.84 36.85
C GLU A 213 10.40 -12.55 36.08
N ASP A 214 9.73 -11.60 36.73
CA ASP A 214 9.38 -10.31 36.13
C ASP A 214 10.63 -9.49 35.79
N LEU A 215 11.63 -9.51 36.68
CA LEU A 215 12.93 -8.87 36.46
C LEU A 215 13.75 -9.56 35.36
N ALA A 216 13.59 -10.87 35.16
CA ALA A 216 14.26 -11.60 34.09
C ALA A 216 13.76 -11.16 32.71
N MET A 217 12.44 -10.97 32.55
CA MET A 217 11.87 -10.46 31.31
C MET A 217 12.32 -9.03 31.00
N VAL A 218 12.31 -8.14 32.01
CA VAL A 218 12.81 -6.77 31.85
C VAL A 218 14.30 -6.76 31.47
N ARG A 219 15.12 -7.57 32.14
CA ARG A 219 16.55 -7.71 31.79
C ARG A 219 16.75 -8.26 30.39
N GLN A 220 15.99 -9.28 29.98
CA GLN A 220 16.10 -9.86 28.65
C GLN A 220 15.74 -8.83 27.56
N ASN A 221 14.70 -8.04 27.77
CA ASN A 221 14.31 -6.97 26.85
C ASN A 221 15.37 -5.86 26.79
N ALA A 222 15.93 -5.47 27.94
CA ALA A 222 17.03 -4.49 28.00
C ALA A 222 18.32 -5.00 27.32
N ILE A 223 18.66 -6.27 27.48
CA ILE A 223 19.80 -6.89 26.79
C ILE A 223 19.56 -6.87 25.28
N ARG A 224 18.37 -7.26 24.82
CA ARG A 224 18.01 -7.24 23.39
C ARG A 224 18.09 -5.83 22.81
N SER A 225 17.52 -4.82 23.47
CA SER A 225 17.58 -3.43 23.00
C SER A 225 19.02 -2.90 22.96
N THR A 226 19.83 -3.25 23.95
CA THR A 226 21.26 -2.86 23.98
C THR A 226 22.04 -3.54 22.86
N GLN A 227 21.74 -4.81 22.54
CA GLN A 227 22.36 -5.52 21.42
C GLN A 227 22.02 -4.87 20.07
N ASP A 228 20.75 -4.50 19.87
CA ASP A 228 20.30 -3.80 18.67
C ASP A 228 20.99 -2.43 18.54
N GLU A 229 21.12 -1.69 19.65
CA GLU A 229 21.81 -0.40 19.68
C GLU A 229 23.32 -0.53 19.40
N ILE A 230 24.00 -1.51 19.99
CA ILE A 230 25.42 -1.80 19.72
C ILE A 230 25.61 -2.16 18.24
N PHE A 231 24.70 -2.94 17.66
CA PHE A 231 24.76 -3.29 16.25
C PHE A 231 24.62 -2.06 15.36
N LEU A 232 23.67 -1.16 15.65
CA LEU A 232 23.51 0.11 14.93
C LEU A 232 24.73 1.02 15.08
N MET A 233 25.29 1.14 16.29
CA MET A 233 26.52 1.89 16.53
C MET A 233 27.72 1.30 15.76
N TYR A 234 27.82 -0.03 15.69
CA TYR A 234 28.86 -0.70 14.92
C TYR A 234 28.70 -0.43 13.42
N LEU A 235 27.47 -0.52 12.88
CA LEU A 235 27.18 -0.17 11.49
C LEU A 235 27.51 1.29 11.19
N GLU A 236 27.17 2.23 12.08
CA GLU A 236 27.51 3.64 11.91
C GLU A 236 29.03 3.85 11.96
N THR A 237 29.74 3.17 12.85
CA THR A 237 31.21 3.22 12.92
C THR A 237 31.85 2.67 11.63
N LEU A 238 31.34 1.57 11.08
CA LEU A 238 31.78 1.03 9.80
C LEU A 238 31.48 2.02 8.65
N ARG A 239 30.29 2.62 8.63
CA ARG A 239 29.91 3.64 7.64
C ARG A 239 30.90 4.80 7.63
N VAL A 240 31.22 5.34 8.81
CA VAL A 240 32.18 6.45 8.97
C VAL A 240 33.60 6.01 8.58
N LYS A 241 34.06 4.85 9.06
CA LYS A 241 35.42 4.35 8.79
C LYS A 241 35.67 4.07 7.31
N TYR A 242 34.68 3.51 6.61
CA TYR A 242 34.78 3.20 5.18
C TYR A 242 34.25 4.32 4.28
N GLY A 243 33.86 5.47 4.86
CA GLY A 243 33.48 6.67 4.10
C GLY A 243 32.32 6.44 3.13
N VAL A 244 31.33 5.62 3.52
CA VAL A 244 30.22 5.25 2.63
C VAL A 244 29.37 6.51 2.34
N LYS A 245 29.54 7.07 1.14
CA LYS A 245 28.70 8.16 0.63
C LYS A 245 27.43 7.57 0.04
N ILE A 246 26.33 7.68 0.78
CA ILE A 246 25.01 7.30 0.28
C ILE A 246 24.57 8.37 -0.71
N ASN A 247 24.52 8.02 -1.99
CA ASN A 247 23.99 8.90 -3.03
C ASN A 247 22.45 8.89 -2.92
N ARG A 248 21.91 9.81 -2.09
CA ARG A 248 20.46 9.90 -1.81
C ARG A 248 19.64 10.08 -3.08
N ASN A 249 20.15 10.76 -4.10
CA ASN A 249 19.43 10.93 -5.36
C ASN A 249 19.13 9.58 -6.06
N VAL A 250 20.05 8.61 -5.98
CA VAL A 250 19.86 7.30 -6.60
C VAL A 250 18.91 6.42 -5.78
N LEU A 251 18.95 6.53 -4.45
CA LEU A 251 18.00 5.85 -3.56
C LEU A 251 16.59 6.43 -3.68
N GLU A 252 16.44 7.75 -3.83
CA GLU A 252 15.14 8.39 -4.06
C GLU A 252 14.61 8.09 -5.48
N GLN A 253 15.46 7.91 -6.49
CA GLN A 253 15.02 7.44 -7.81
C GLN A 253 14.58 5.96 -7.80
N LEU A 254 15.25 5.10 -7.01
CA LEU A 254 14.94 3.67 -6.94
C LEU A 254 13.78 3.33 -5.96
N TYR A 255 13.57 4.14 -4.92
CA TYR A 255 12.61 3.86 -3.84
C TYR A 255 11.64 5.02 -3.52
N GLY A 256 11.78 6.18 -4.16
CA GLY A 256 10.97 7.38 -3.89
C GLY A 256 9.66 7.48 -4.67
N GLN A 257 9.39 6.62 -5.65
CA GLN A 257 8.06 6.51 -6.26
C GLN A 257 7.13 5.65 -5.42
N GLN A 258 6.78 6.07 -4.19
CA GLN A 258 5.52 5.61 -3.58
C GLN A 258 4.97 6.44 -2.41
N ALA A 259 5.52 7.62 -2.09
CA ALA A 259 4.93 8.47 -1.06
C ALA A 259 5.11 9.95 -1.37
N ASN A 260 4.32 10.46 -2.33
CA ASN A 260 3.81 11.84 -2.29
C ASN A 260 2.74 12.04 -3.37
N ALA A 261 1.56 11.50 -3.10
CA ALA A 261 0.33 12.10 -3.57
C ALA A 261 -0.55 12.29 -2.33
N GLU A 262 -0.43 13.47 -1.68
CA GLU A 262 -1.56 14.37 -1.49
C GLU A 262 -1.14 15.72 -0.86
N PRO A 263 -1.95 16.77 -1.06
CA PRO A 263 -1.51 18.15 -1.20
C PRO A 263 -1.53 18.94 0.11
N THR A 264 -0.81 20.05 0.15
CA THR A 264 -0.95 21.05 1.21
C THR A 264 -1.54 22.35 0.64
N SER A 265 -2.63 22.76 1.29
CA SER A 265 -3.30 24.08 1.34
C SER A 265 -4.08 24.54 0.11
#